data_AF-A0A2K3J6T4-F1
#
_entry.id   AF-A0A2K3J6T4-F1
#
_cell.length_a   1.000
_cell.length_b   1.000
_cell.length_c   1.000
_cell.angle_alpha   90.00
_cell.angle_beta   90.00
_cell.angle_gamma   90.00
#
_symmetry.space_group_name_H-M   'P 1'
#
loop_
_entity.id
_entity.type
_entity.pdbx_description
1 polymer ?
#
loop_
_entity_poly.entity_id
_entity_poly.type
_entity_poly.pdbx_seq_one_letter_code
_entity_poly.pdbx_strand_id
1 'polypeptide(L)'
;MSRKLIGIFVCMLLIANIIPVMVMAGDEENPEIIDELSDTGLYTLDINSVWFYEKLNDPEYLFISMKIENLNEKISAVFSVTWFYNNIKYVSGLDISFYREKVFRSGLYQRATHRQWLSMPECEGTYDVDSNIITWKILKENIGNPQKDSVLTKTRASAVLGFPLNLLLFLFVDYRDFAPSVVTEYGKDYIINY
;
A
#
# COMPACT_ATOMS: atom_id res chain seq x y z
N MET A 1 39.11 29.20 26.04
CA MET A 1 37.85 29.13 25.26
C MET A 1 37.60 27.75 24.63
N SER A 2 38.63 27.02 24.18
CA SER A 2 38.52 25.69 23.56
C SER A 2 37.73 24.64 24.36
N ARG A 3 37.88 24.59 25.70
CA ARG A 3 37.17 23.61 26.55
C ARG A 3 35.64 23.79 26.59
N LYS A 4 35.13 25.01 26.36
CA LYS A 4 33.67 25.28 26.30
C LYS A 4 33.07 24.87 24.94
N LEU A 5 33.85 24.99 23.87
CA LEU A 5 33.45 24.59 22.51
C LEU A 5 33.28 23.07 22.37
N ILE A 6 34.16 22.28 23.01
CA ILE A 6 34.08 20.82 22.97
C ILE A 6 32.79 20.30 23.61
N GLY A 7 32.38 20.87 24.75
CA GLY A 7 31.13 20.46 25.43
C GLY A 7 29.88 20.73 24.59
N ILE A 8 29.83 21.87 23.90
CA ILE A 8 28.71 22.22 23.00
C ILE A 8 28.65 21.24 21.82
N PHE A 9 29.80 20.90 21.24
CA PHE A 9 29.87 19.94 20.13
C PHE A 9 29.41 18.54 20.53
N VAL A 10 29.79 18.07 21.72
CA VAL A 10 29.35 16.76 22.26
C VAL A 10 27.84 16.75 22.52
N CYS A 11 27.27 17.83 23.07
CA CYS A 11 25.83 17.93 23.26
C CYS A 11 25.06 17.99 21.93
N MET A 12 25.53 18.73 20.92
CA MET A 12 24.88 18.75 19.60
C MET A 12 24.93 17.39 18.90
N LEU A 13 26.05 16.66 19.01
CA LEU A 13 26.17 15.30 18.46
C LEU A 13 25.22 14.30 19.17
N LEU A 14 25.06 14.42 20.48
CA LEU A 14 24.11 13.60 21.25
C LEU A 14 22.66 13.88 20.82
N ILE A 15 22.29 15.16 20.67
CA ILE A 15 20.93 15.53 20.24
C ILE A 15 20.64 15.02 18.81
N ALA A 16 21.62 15.06 17.92
CA ALA A 16 21.48 14.52 16.55
C ALA A 16 21.35 12.99 16.50
N ASN A 17 21.84 12.26 17.51
CA ASN A 17 21.68 10.80 17.60
C ASN A 17 20.42 10.37 18.38
N ILE A 18 19.79 11.27 19.15
CA ILE A 18 18.59 10.98 19.94
C ILE A 18 17.31 11.28 19.16
N ILE A 19 17.39 12.05 18.08
CA ILE A 19 16.26 12.19 17.15
C ILE A 19 16.36 10.96 16.24
N PRO A 20 15.59 9.86 16.47
CA PRO A 20 15.39 8.91 15.40
C PRO A 20 14.91 9.76 14.24
N VAL A 21 15.59 9.66 13.09
CA VAL A 21 15.01 10.12 11.84
C VAL A 21 13.78 9.22 11.67
N MET A 22 12.67 9.64 12.27
CA MET A 22 11.36 9.12 11.97
C MET A 22 11.19 9.54 10.52
N VAL A 23 11.54 8.62 9.63
CA VAL A 23 10.97 8.61 8.30
C VAL A 23 9.47 8.61 8.59
N MET A 24 8.83 9.75 8.39
CA MET A 24 7.38 9.85 8.45
C MET A 24 6.90 9.06 7.24
N ALA A 25 6.75 7.76 7.44
CA ALA A 25 6.13 6.90 6.46
C ALA A 25 4.64 7.28 6.46
N GLY A 26 4.07 7.45 5.26
CA GLY A 26 2.65 7.73 5.09
C GLY A 26 2.30 8.90 4.18
N ASP A 27 3.18 9.23 3.25
CA ASP A 27 2.87 10.10 2.12
C ASP A 27 3.55 9.61 0.83
N GLU A 28 3.27 10.29 -0.27
CA GLU A 28 3.81 9.94 -1.59
C GLU A 28 5.34 10.07 -1.67
N GLU A 29 5.94 10.99 -0.90
CA GLU A 29 7.39 11.22 -0.86
C GLU A 29 8.11 10.19 0.04
N ASN A 30 7.39 9.65 1.03
CA ASN A 30 7.87 8.69 2.02
C ASN A 30 6.95 7.45 2.08
N PRO A 31 6.82 6.68 1.00
CA PRO A 31 5.91 5.55 0.97
C PRO A 31 6.44 4.35 1.77
N GLU A 32 5.51 3.51 2.24
CA GLU A 32 5.83 2.22 2.86
C GLU A 32 6.38 1.22 1.86
N ILE A 33 5.83 1.20 0.64
CA ILE A 33 6.22 0.28 -0.42
C ILE A 33 6.74 1.10 -1.60
N ILE A 34 7.93 0.74 -2.08
CA ILE A 34 8.56 1.27 -3.29
C ILE A 34 8.90 0.07 -4.15
N ASP A 35 8.67 0.18 -5.45
CA ASP A 35 9.08 -0.86 -6.41
C ASP A 35 10.13 -0.38 -7.41
N GLU A 36 10.71 -1.34 -8.12
CA GLU A 36 11.58 -1.07 -9.26
C GLU A 36 10.76 -0.90 -10.53
N LEU A 37 10.69 0.31 -11.07
CA LEU A 37 9.95 0.58 -12.30
C LEU A 37 10.50 -0.24 -13.48
N SER A 38 9.60 -0.61 -14.40
CA SER A 38 9.87 -1.40 -15.61
C SER A 38 10.29 -2.84 -15.34
N ASP A 39 10.07 -3.36 -14.14
CA ASP A 39 10.28 -4.78 -13.84
C ASP A 39 9.14 -5.67 -14.39
N THR A 40 7.97 -5.06 -14.65
CA THR A 40 6.89 -5.64 -15.44
C THR A 40 6.90 -5.14 -16.89
N GLY A 41 6.60 -6.05 -17.82
CA GLY A 41 6.45 -5.71 -19.25
C GLY A 41 5.22 -4.87 -19.59
N LEU A 42 4.36 -4.55 -18.60
CA LEU A 42 3.18 -3.71 -18.76
C LEU A 42 3.19 -2.54 -17.77
N TYR A 43 3.64 -1.37 -18.25
CA TYR A 43 3.64 -0.10 -17.52
C TYR A 43 2.29 0.28 -16.87
N THR A 44 1.19 -0.27 -17.37
CA THR A 44 -0.14 0.02 -16.84
C THR A 44 -0.49 -0.76 -15.57
N LEU A 45 0.39 -1.66 -15.17
CA LEU A 45 0.34 -2.41 -13.91
C LEU A 45 1.56 -2.17 -13.03
N ASP A 46 2.57 -1.47 -13.55
CA ASP A 46 3.84 -1.16 -12.90
C ASP A 46 3.61 -0.25 -11.69
N ILE A 47 3.74 -0.81 -10.50
CA ILE A 47 3.55 -0.16 -9.22
C ILE A 47 4.78 0.71 -8.97
N ASN A 48 4.56 2.00 -8.80
CA ASN A 48 5.62 2.90 -8.40
C ASN A 48 5.81 2.88 -6.89
N SER A 49 4.72 3.13 -6.17
CA SER A 49 4.74 3.23 -4.70
C SER A 49 3.37 3.02 -4.08
N VAL A 50 3.37 2.66 -2.79
CA VAL A 50 2.15 2.57 -1.97
C VAL A 50 2.41 3.17 -0.60
N TRP A 51 1.47 3.99 -0.13
CA TRP A 51 1.53 4.58 1.20
C TRP A 51 0.22 4.49 1.98
N PHE A 52 0.34 4.47 3.30
CA PHE A 52 -0.75 4.41 4.26
C PHE A 52 -0.86 5.74 4.97
N TYR A 53 -2.06 6.25 5.21
CA TYR A 53 -2.21 7.50 5.96
C TYR A 53 -3.58 7.61 6.62
N GLU A 54 -3.71 8.58 7.51
CA GLU A 54 -4.96 8.89 8.21
C GLU A 54 -5.19 10.39 8.18
N LYS A 55 -6.46 10.78 8.22
CA LYS A 55 -6.85 12.20 8.27
C LYS A 55 -7.35 12.52 9.66
N LEU A 56 -6.93 13.66 10.20
CA LEU A 56 -7.34 14.11 11.54
C LEU A 56 -8.88 14.21 11.69
N ASN A 57 -9.58 14.56 10.60
CA ASN A 57 -11.03 14.71 10.60
C ASN A 57 -11.79 13.39 10.36
N ASP A 58 -11.09 12.33 9.98
CA ASP A 58 -11.65 10.99 9.68
C ASP A 58 -10.81 9.88 10.39
N PRO A 59 -10.60 9.96 11.72
CA PRO A 59 -9.67 9.09 12.43
C PRO A 59 -10.08 7.61 12.45
N GLU A 60 -11.36 7.30 12.21
CA GLU A 60 -11.87 5.94 12.13
C GLU A 60 -11.48 5.21 10.84
N TYR A 61 -10.92 5.94 9.86
CA TYR A 61 -10.51 5.42 8.57
C TYR A 61 -9.00 5.30 8.45
N LEU A 62 -8.55 4.24 7.79
CA LEU A 62 -7.21 4.10 7.22
C LEU A 62 -7.32 4.34 5.72
N PHE A 63 -6.50 5.24 5.19
CA PHE A 63 -6.36 5.45 3.76
C PHE A 63 -5.13 4.69 3.26
N ILE A 64 -5.25 4.12 2.07
CA ILE A 64 -4.14 3.51 1.34
C ILE A 64 -4.16 4.09 -0.05
N SER A 65 -3.02 4.60 -0.53
CA SER A 65 -2.89 5.09 -1.89
C SER A 65 -1.79 4.30 -2.60
N MET A 66 -2.07 3.88 -3.84
CA MET A 66 -1.17 3.16 -4.73
C MET A 66 -0.99 3.97 -6.00
N LYS A 67 0.26 4.30 -6.33
CA LYS A 67 0.62 4.97 -7.56
C LYS A 67 1.09 3.94 -8.58
N ILE A 68 0.47 3.95 -9.75
CA ILE A 68 0.85 3.13 -10.89
C ILE A 68 1.56 4.02 -11.92
N GLU A 69 2.50 3.50 -12.68
CA GLU A 69 3.25 4.31 -13.66
C GLU A 69 2.33 4.90 -14.74
N ASN A 70 1.39 4.10 -15.26
CA ASN A 70 0.45 4.55 -16.28
C ASN A 70 -0.95 3.92 -16.10
N LEU A 71 -1.70 4.43 -15.12
CA LEU A 71 -3.01 3.88 -14.78
C LEU A 71 -3.99 4.03 -15.95
N ASN A 72 -4.76 2.99 -16.27
CA ASN A 72 -5.62 3.01 -17.45
C ASN A 72 -6.94 2.24 -17.23
N GLU A 73 -8.07 2.94 -17.36
CA GLU A 73 -9.41 2.38 -17.17
C GLU A 73 -9.81 1.32 -18.20
N LYS A 74 -9.14 1.27 -19.35
CA LYS A 74 -9.47 0.30 -20.41
C LYS A 74 -8.89 -1.08 -20.14
N ILE A 75 -8.03 -1.21 -19.14
CA ILE A 75 -7.34 -2.46 -18.83
C ILE A 75 -8.05 -3.14 -17.69
N SER A 76 -8.48 -4.38 -17.95
CA SER A 76 -8.98 -5.27 -16.91
C SER A 76 -7.82 -5.68 -16.01
N ALA A 77 -7.91 -5.33 -14.73
CA ALA A 77 -6.86 -5.52 -13.74
C ALA A 77 -7.45 -5.74 -12.34
N VAL A 78 -6.64 -6.31 -11.46
CA VAL A 78 -6.89 -6.39 -10.03
C VAL A 78 -5.71 -5.79 -9.31
N PHE A 79 -5.97 -4.81 -8.46
CA PHE A 79 -4.98 -4.17 -7.61
C PHE A 79 -5.21 -4.58 -6.17
N SER A 80 -4.15 -4.85 -5.42
CA SER A 80 -4.30 -5.15 -4.00
C SER A 80 -3.10 -4.73 -3.17
N VAL A 81 -3.37 -4.41 -1.91
CA VAL A 81 -2.39 -4.11 -0.86
C VAL A 81 -2.69 -5.02 0.31
N THR A 82 -1.67 -5.70 0.83
CA THR A 82 -1.75 -6.62 1.96
C THR A 82 -0.81 -6.19 3.07
N TRP A 83 -1.20 -6.48 4.30
CA TRP A 83 -0.40 -6.20 5.50
C TRP A 83 -0.81 -7.14 6.63
N PHE A 84 -0.04 -7.10 7.72
CA PHE A 84 -0.32 -7.82 8.95
C PHE A 84 -0.62 -6.83 10.09
N TYR A 85 -1.63 -7.14 10.88
CA TYR A 85 -1.91 -6.50 12.16
C TYR A 85 -2.26 -7.59 13.19
N ASN A 86 -1.60 -7.60 14.34
CA ASN A 86 -1.74 -8.64 15.37
C ASN A 86 -1.65 -10.08 14.82
N ASN A 87 -0.67 -10.33 13.93
CA ASN A 87 -0.46 -11.61 13.23
C ASN A 87 -1.62 -12.06 12.31
N ILE A 88 -2.62 -11.21 12.07
CA ILE A 88 -3.70 -11.45 11.12
C ILE A 88 -3.37 -10.72 9.82
N LYS A 89 -3.47 -11.43 8.70
CA LYS A 89 -3.23 -10.86 7.36
C LYS A 89 -4.51 -10.21 6.82
N TYR A 90 -4.43 -8.94 6.48
CA TYR A 90 -5.50 -8.16 5.87
C TYR A 90 -5.14 -7.81 4.42
N VAL A 91 -6.16 -7.39 3.67
CA VAL A 91 -6.02 -6.94 2.29
C VAL A 91 -7.06 -5.88 1.96
N SER A 92 -6.65 -4.92 1.16
CA SER A 92 -7.53 -4.07 0.36
C SER A 92 -7.31 -4.37 -1.10
N GLY A 93 -8.37 -4.37 -1.88
CA GLY A 93 -8.23 -4.55 -3.30
C GLY A 93 -9.34 -3.90 -4.10
N LEU A 94 -9.06 -3.80 -5.38
CA LEU A 94 -9.93 -3.26 -6.40
C LEU A 94 -9.90 -4.23 -7.57
N ASP A 95 -11.08 -4.73 -7.94
CA ASP A 95 -11.28 -5.52 -9.15
C ASP A 95 -11.90 -4.60 -10.22
N ILE A 96 -11.15 -4.33 -11.30
CA ILE A 96 -11.63 -3.59 -12.47
C ILE A 96 -11.84 -4.51 -13.68
N SER A 97 -12.35 -5.72 -13.46
CA SER A 97 -12.70 -6.64 -14.54
C SER A 97 -13.75 -6.06 -15.50
N PHE A 98 -13.59 -6.35 -16.80
CA PHE A 98 -14.46 -5.87 -17.89
C PHE A 98 -15.95 -5.79 -17.52
N TYR A 99 -16.56 -4.63 -17.77
CA TYR A 99 -17.99 -4.35 -17.56
C TYR A 99 -18.48 -4.35 -16.10
N ARG A 100 -17.59 -4.42 -15.11
CA ARG A 100 -17.97 -4.26 -13.71
C ARG A 100 -17.78 -2.83 -13.23
N GLU A 101 -18.62 -2.41 -12.30
CA GLU A 101 -18.34 -1.24 -11.48
C GLU A 101 -17.02 -1.44 -10.74
N LYS A 102 -16.29 -0.35 -10.50
CA LYS A 102 -15.03 -0.35 -9.73
C LYS A 102 -15.38 -0.63 -8.26
N VAL A 103 -15.26 -1.89 -7.83
CA VAL A 103 -15.65 -2.30 -6.47
C VAL A 103 -14.41 -2.41 -5.58
N PHE A 104 -14.32 -1.52 -4.61
CA PHE A 104 -13.28 -1.49 -3.59
C PHE A 104 -13.73 -2.31 -2.38
N ARG A 105 -12.88 -3.24 -1.91
CA ARG A 105 -13.16 -4.02 -0.70
C ARG A 105 -11.94 -4.15 0.18
N SER A 106 -12.18 -4.32 1.48
CA SER A 106 -11.12 -4.52 2.47
C SER A 106 -11.54 -5.46 3.58
N GLY A 107 -10.59 -6.25 4.09
CA GLY A 107 -10.83 -7.18 5.20
C GLY A 107 -9.81 -8.31 5.27
N LEU A 108 -10.24 -9.47 5.76
CA LEU A 108 -9.38 -10.65 5.93
C LEU A 108 -8.85 -11.19 4.60
N TYR A 109 -7.54 -11.41 4.51
CA TYR A 109 -6.89 -11.93 3.31
C TYR A 109 -7.45 -13.30 2.88
N GLN A 110 -7.81 -14.17 3.82
CA GLN A 110 -8.37 -15.49 3.49
C GLN A 110 -9.69 -15.40 2.70
N ARG A 111 -10.39 -14.26 2.77
CA ARG A 111 -11.64 -14.01 2.03
C ARG A 111 -11.40 -13.39 0.65
N ALA A 112 -10.17 -13.03 0.30
CA ALA A 112 -9.85 -12.50 -1.03
C ALA A 112 -9.71 -13.59 -2.11
N THR A 113 -10.51 -14.66 -2.00
CA THR A 113 -10.72 -15.61 -3.09
C THR A 113 -11.87 -15.12 -3.96
N HIS A 114 -11.92 -15.46 -5.25
CA HIS A 114 -13.02 -15.03 -6.14
C HIS A 114 -14.41 -15.27 -5.52
N ARG A 115 -14.62 -16.39 -4.82
CA ARG A 115 -15.93 -16.73 -4.24
C ARG A 115 -16.25 -15.93 -2.98
N GLN A 116 -15.25 -15.58 -2.19
CA GLN A 116 -15.44 -14.90 -0.91
C GLN A 116 -15.22 -13.38 -1.01
N TRP A 117 -14.67 -12.89 -2.12
CA TRP A 117 -14.48 -11.47 -2.39
C TRP A 117 -15.77 -10.68 -2.20
N LEU A 118 -16.88 -11.20 -2.73
CA LEU A 118 -18.20 -10.58 -2.63
C LEU A 118 -18.75 -10.49 -1.20
N SER A 119 -18.22 -11.26 -0.25
CA SER A 119 -18.60 -11.17 1.17
C SER A 119 -17.66 -10.33 2.01
N MET A 120 -16.60 -9.77 1.42
CA MET A 120 -15.76 -8.79 2.09
C MET A 120 -16.48 -7.45 2.20
N PRO A 121 -16.30 -6.70 3.30
CA PRO A 121 -16.82 -5.34 3.42
C PRO A 121 -16.40 -4.48 2.22
N GLU A 122 -17.37 -3.77 1.64
CA GLU A 122 -17.10 -2.72 0.67
C GLU A 122 -16.51 -1.51 1.39
N CYS A 123 -15.68 -0.77 0.67
CA CYS A 123 -15.10 0.48 1.16
C CYS A 123 -15.19 1.55 0.07
N GLU A 124 -15.12 2.82 0.47
CA GLU A 124 -15.04 3.91 -0.48
C GLU A 124 -13.64 3.92 -1.13
N GLY A 125 -13.54 4.41 -2.36
CA GLY A 125 -12.26 4.55 -3.02
C GLY A 125 -12.31 5.42 -4.26
N THR A 126 -11.14 5.80 -4.74
CA THR A 126 -10.95 6.58 -5.97
C THR A 126 -10.02 5.84 -6.91
N TYR A 127 -10.28 5.99 -8.20
CA TYR A 127 -9.43 5.52 -9.29
C TYR A 127 -9.18 6.72 -10.19
N ASP A 128 -8.06 7.39 -9.99
CA ASP A 128 -7.73 8.66 -10.63
C ASP A 128 -6.65 8.44 -11.68
N VAL A 129 -7.05 8.47 -12.95
CA VAL A 129 -6.15 8.29 -14.11
C VAL A 129 -5.25 9.50 -14.32
N ASP A 130 -5.69 10.70 -13.93
CA ASP A 130 -4.92 11.93 -14.18
C ASP A 130 -3.69 11.99 -13.25
N SER A 131 -3.83 11.51 -12.01
CA SER A 131 -2.73 11.38 -11.04
C SER A 131 -2.07 9.99 -11.04
N ASN A 132 -2.64 9.01 -11.74
CA ASN A 132 -2.31 7.60 -11.68
C ASN A 132 -2.39 6.96 -10.29
N ILE A 133 -3.30 7.45 -9.44
CA ILE A 133 -3.42 7.00 -8.05
C ILE A 133 -4.76 6.28 -7.82
N ILE A 134 -4.67 5.11 -7.20
CA ILE A 134 -5.80 4.38 -6.64
C ILE A 134 -5.81 4.61 -5.12
N THR A 135 -6.94 5.04 -4.55
CA THR A 135 -7.06 5.23 -3.09
C THR A 135 -8.19 4.39 -2.53
N TRP A 136 -7.93 3.71 -1.41
CA TRP A 136 -8.93 3.04 -0.58
C TRP A 136 -9.15 3.85 0.69
N LYS A 137 -10.41 4.01 1.11
CA LYS A 137 -10.81 4.58 2.41
C LYS A 137 -11.47 3.49 3.24
N ILE A 138 -10.73 2.92 4.18
CA ILE A 138 -11.06 1.67 4.86
C ILE A 138 -11.48 1.97 6.28
N LEU A 139 -12.68 1.55 6.68
CA LEU A 139 -13.08 1.62 8.09
C LEU A 139 -12.22 0.66 8.91
N LYS A 140 -11.51 1.17 9.92
CA LYS A 140 -10.56 0.39 10.75
C LYS A 140 -11.20 -0.83 11.38
N GLU A 141 -12.48 -0.75 11.76
CA GLU A 141 -13.26 -1.87 12.30
C GLU A 141 -13.21 -3.13 11.41
N ASN A 142 -13.22 -2.95 10.09
CA ASN A 142 -13.19 -4.06 9.11
C ASN A 142 -11.83 -4.78 9.05
N ILE A 143 -10.78 -4.17 9.62
CA ILE A 143 -9.40 -4.64 9.59
C ILE A 143 -8.83 -4.90 10.99
N GLY A 144 -9.70 -5.29 11.93
CA GLY A 144 -9.31 -5.63 13.30
C GLY A 144 -9.23 -4.43 14.24
N ASN A 145 -9.68 -3.26 13.79
CA ASN A 145 -9.74 -2.01 14.53
C ASN A 145 -8.39 -1.59 15.13
N PRO A 146 -7.33 -1.42 14.31
CA PRO A 146 -6.04 -0.98 14.81
C PRO A 146 -6.18 0.39 15.48
N GLN A 147 -5.64 0.51 16.69
CA GLN A 147 -5.69 1.73 17.49
C GLN A 147 -4.42 2.55 17.27
N LYS A 148 -4.42 3.81 17.67
CA LYS A 148 -3.21 4.64 17.73
C LYS A 148 -2.01 3.87 18.30
N ASP A 149 -0.84 4.10 17.71
CA ASP A 149 0.44 3.46 17.99
C ASP A 149 0.50 1.96 17.64
N SER A 150 -0.58 1.39 17.09
CA SER A 150 -0.53 0.05 16.49
C SER A 150 0.36 0.05 15.25
N VAL A 151 1.02 -1.07 14.99
CA VAL A 151 1.92 -1.22 13.85
C VAL A 151 1.31 -2.17 12.82
N LEU A 152 1.17 -1.69 11.58
CA LEU A 152 0.90 -2.50 10.42
C LEU A 152 2.24 -2.95 9.85
N THR A 153 2.42 -4.26 9.72
CA THR A 153 3.71 -4.85 9.35
C THR A 153 3.61 -5.63 8.05
N LYS A 154 4.77 -5.96 7.47
CA LYS A 154 4.85 -6.86 6.30
C LYS A 154 3.95 -6.39 5.15
N THR A 155 4.03 -5.09 4.84
CA THR A 155 3.25 -4.45 3.79
C THR A 155 3.71 -4.96 2.43
N ARG A 156 2.76 -5.20 1.52
CA ARG A 156 3.05 -5.66 0.15
C ARG A 156 1.91 -5.31 -0.78
N ALA A 157 2.21 -4.97 -2.03
CA ALA A 157 1.23 -4.71 -3.06
C ALA A 157 1.36 -5.67 -4.24
N SER A 158 0.30 -5.74 -5.03
CA SER A 158 0.33 -6.43 -6.32
C SER A 158 -0.69 -5.84 -7.29
N ALA A 159 -0.32 -5.87 -8.56
CA ALA A 159 -1.15 -5.47 -9.68
C ALA A 159 -1.10 -6.58 -10.71
N VAL A 160 -2.27 -7.10 -11.08
CA VAL A 160 -2.36 -8.24 -11.99
C VAL A 160 -3.40 -7.97 -13.05
N LEU A 161 -3.19 -8.48 -14.26
CA LEU A 161 -4.26 -8.48 -15.25
C LEU A 161 -5.49 -9.24 -14.72
N GLY A 162 -6.67 -8.74 -15.07
CA GLY A 162 -7.93 -9.39 -14.79
C GLY A 162 -8.14 -10.63 -15.68
N PHE A 163 -9.05 -11.49 -15.26
CA PHE A 163 -9.48 -12.63 -16.06
C PHE A 163 -10.36 -12.16 -17.25
N PRO A 164 -10.30 -12.80 -18.44
CA PRO A 164 -9.46 -13.94 -18.82
C PRO A 164 -8.09 -13.57 -19.39
N LEU A 165 -7.77 -12.28 -19.56
CA LEU A 165 -6.51 -11.83 -20.19
C LEU A 165 -5.29 -12.39 -19.47
N ASN A 166 -5.32 -12.42 -18.14
CA ASN A 166 -4.27 -13.02 -17.34
C ASN A 166 -4.06 -14.51 -17.67
N LEU A 167 -5.13 -15.31 -17.79
CA LEU A 167 -5.00 -16.73 -18.12
C LEU A 167 -4.39 -16.96 -19.51
N LEU A 168 -4.77 -16.13 -20.49
CA LEU A 168 -4.25 -16.24 -21.86
C LEU A 168 -2.78 -15.82 -21.95
N LEU A 169 -2.39 -14.76 -21.23
CA LEU A 169 -1.05 -14.20 -21.30
C LEU A 169 -0.05 -14.90 -20.39
N PHE A 170 -0.48 -15.40 -19.23
CA PHE A 170 0.36 -16.15 -18.27
C PHE A 170 1.02 -17.39 -18.90
N LEU A 171 0.43 -17.95 -19.96
CA LEU A 171 1.03 -19.06 -20.71
C LEU A 171 2.30 -18.67 -21.47
N PHE A 172 2.56 -17.38 -21.66
CA PHE A 172 3.66 -16.87 -22.49
C PHE A 172 4.55 -15.87 -21.76
N VAL A 173 3.97 -14.97 -20.95
CA VAL A 173 4.68 -13.90 -20.23
C VAL A 173 3.95 -13.61 -18.91
N ASP A 174 4.70 -13.47 -17.83
CA ASP A 174 4.17 -13.00 -16.55
C ASP A 174 4.12 -11.47 -16.55
N TYR A 175 2.93 -10.91 -16.50
CA TYR A 175 2.69 -9.46 -16.44
C TYR A 175 2.19 -9.00 -15.07
N ARG A 176 2.27 -9.90 -14.08
CA ARG A 176 1.95 -9.54 -12.71
C ARG A 176 3.09 -8.70 -12.18
N ASP A 177 2.71 -7.68 -11.45
CA ASP A 177 3.63 -6.87 -10.71
C ASP A 177 3.40 -7.04 -9.20
N PHE A 178 4.49 -7.06 -8.45
CA PHE A 178 4.51 -7.26 -7.01
C PHE A 178 5.49 -6.27 -6.40
N ALA A 179 5.02 -5.43 -5.48
CA ALA A 179 5.87 -4.49 -4.77
C ALA A 179 5.97 -4.88 -3.28
N PRO A 180 7.16 -5.20 -2.74
CA PRO A 180 8.43 -5.38 -3.45
C PRO A 180 8.46 -6.64 -4.34
N SER A 181 9.29 -6.59 -5.39
CA SER A 181 9.45 -7.66 -6.39
C SER A 181 9.97 -8.97 -5.81
N VAL A 182 10.84 -8.90 -4.80
CA VAL A 182 11.37 -10.07 -4.10
C VAL A 182 10.30 -10.68 -3.18
N VAL A 183 9.95 -11.94 -3.44
CA VAL A 183 8.83 -12.63 -2.75
C VAL A 183 8.97 -12.67 -1.22
N THR A 184 10.20 -12.69 -0.70
CA THR A 184 10.49 -12.77 0.73
C THR A 184 10.60 -11.40 1.41
N GLU A 185 10.53 -10.32 0.64
CA GLU A 185 10.65 -8.96 1.14
C GLU A 185 9.29 -8.32 1.36
N TYR A 186 9.30 -7.27 2.17
CA TYR A 186 8.14 -6.48 2.53
C TYR A 186 8.53 -5.01 2.54
N GLY A 187 7.54 -4.14 2.33
CA GLY A 187 7.69 -2.72 2.58
C GLY A 187 7.90 -2.42 4.06
N LYS A 188 8.02 -1.12 4.35
CA LYS A 188 8.17 -0.60 5.71
C LYS A 188 6.88 -0.80 6.51
N ASP A 189 7.05 -0.79 7.82
CA ASP A 189 5.95 -0.79 8.76
C ASP A 189 5.28 0.60 8.79
N TYR A 190 3.95 0.62 8.96
CA TYR A 190 3.18 1.84 9.18
C TYR A 190 2.68 1.89 10.63
N ILE A 191 2.79 3.05 11.28
CA ILE A 191 2.31 3.28 12.64
C ILE A 191 1.01 4.07 12.56
N ILE A 192 -0.05 3.55 13.17
CA ILE A 192 -1.35 4.23 13.24
C ILE A 192 -1.22 5.52 14.06
N ASN A 193 -1.65 6.63 13.49
CA ASN A 193 -1.54 7.96 14.07
C ASN A 193 -2.75 8.35 14.93
N TYR A 194 -3.95 7.87 14.58
CA TYR A 194 -5.21 8.25 15.22
C TYR A 194 -6.07 7.07 15.68
#